data_AF-A0A0F9IS77-F1
#
_entry.id   AF-A0A0F9IS77-F1
#
_cell.length_a   1.000
_cell.length_b   1.000
_cell.length_c   1.000
_cell.angle_alpha   90.00
_cell.angle_beta   90.00
_cell.angle_gamma   90.00
#
_symmetry.space_group_name_H-M   'P 1'
#
loop_
_entity.id
_entity.type
_entity.pdbx_description
1 polymer ?
#
loop_
_entity_poly.entity_id
_entity_poly.type
_entity_poly.pdbx_seq_one_letter_code
_entity_poly.pdbx_strand_id
1 'polypeptide(L)' 'MGHFSNGTVGMLYQEQWCERCLNDLDLDCAVWLAHLIYNSEECNKVDSILHLLIPLKNGIENQQCKMFREMPHE' A
#
# COMPACT_ATOMS: atom_id res chain seq x y z
N MET A 1 -4.32 3.98 8.53
CA MET A 1 -4.11 3.75 7.07
C MET A 1 -3.87 2.27 6.89
N GLY A 2 -3.66 1.72 5.69
CA GLY A 2 -2.78 0.56 5.58
C GLY A 2 -1.54 0.84 6.43
N HIS A 3 -1.44 0.21 7.60
CA HIS A 3 -0.51 0.60 8.65
C HIS A 3 0.69 -0.32 8.54
N PHE A 4 1.80 0.24 8.09
CA PHE A 4 3.08 -0.43 8.10
C PHE A 4 3.74 -0.12 9.44
N SER A 5 3.48 -0.97 10.42
CA SER A 5 3.95 -0.80 11.81
C SER A 5 5.47 -0.78 11.92
N ASN A 6 6.17 -1.31 10.91
CA ASN A 6 7.61 -1.20 10.73
C ASN A 6 8.00 -1.47 9.26
N GLY A 7 9.29 -1.32 8.95
CA GLY A 7 9.84 -1.58 7.63
C GLY A 7 9.62 -3.03 7.15
N THR A 8 9.63 -4.03 8.03
CA THR A 8 9.40 -5.43 7.67
C THR A 8 7.99 -5.67 7.12
N VAL A 9 6.96 -5.12 7.79
CA VAL A 9 5.57 -5.22 7.31
C VAL A 9 5.40 -4.49 5.97
N GLY A 10 6.10 -3.37 5.80
CA GLY A 10 6.18 -2.66 4.52
C GLY A 10 6.79 -3.50 3.41
N MET A 11 7.94 -4.12 3.66
CA MET A 11 8.64 -4.97 2.70
C MET A 11 7.80 -6.18 2.30
N LEU A 12 7.20 -6.89 3.26
CA LEU A 12 6.35 -8.05 2.97
C LEU A 12 5.15 -7.67 2.09
N TYR A 13 4.56 -6.50 2.34
CA TYR A 13 3.46 -6.02 1.50
C TYR A 13 3.92 -5.63 0.10
N GLN A 14 5.09 -4.99 0.00
CA GLN A 14 5.70 -4.63 -1.28
C GLN A 14 5.99 -5.88 -2.13
N GLU A 15 6.60 -6.90 -1.54
CA GLU A 15 6.87 -8.19 -2.18
C GLU A 15 5.57 -8.91 -2.58
N GLN A 16 4.58 -8.93 -1.68
CA GLN A 16 3.32 -9.64 -1.93
C GLN A 16 2.49 -9.00 -3.05
N TRP A 17 2.48 -7.66 -3.14
CA TRP A 17 1.57 -6.91 -4.00
C TRP A 17 2.28 -5.96 -4.97
N CYS A 18 3.12 -5.05 -4.49
CA CYS A 18 3.70 -4.00 -5.34
C CYS A 18 4.57 -4.57 -6.46
N GLU A 19 5.44 -5.55 -6.17
CA GLU A 19 6.33 -6.18 -7.16
C GLU A 19 5.60 -6.92 -8.29
N ARG A 20 4.32 -7.23 -8.09
CA ARG A 20 3.45 -7.89 -9.09
C ARG A 20 2.48 -6.92 -9.75
N CYS A 21 2.52 -5.65 -9.36
CA CYS A 21 1.58 -4.64 -9.80
C CYS A 21 2.10 -3.95 -11.07
N LEU A 22 1.26 -3.87 -12.10
CA LEU A 22 1.55 -3.16 -13.34
C LEU A 22 1.79 -1.65 -13.14
N ASN A 23 1.37 -1.09 -11.99
CA ASN A 23 1.60 0.31 -11.67
C ASN A 23 2.96 0.56 -10.98
N ASP A 24 3.72 -0.49 -10.64
CA ASP A 24 5.03 -0.38 -10.00
C ASP A 24 6.16 -0.55 -11.03
N LEU A 25 6.08 0.26 -12.10
CA LEU A 25 7.13 0.30 -13.12
C LEU A 25 8.35 1.01 -12.55
N ASP A 26 9.52 0.36 -12.63
CA ASP A 26 10.79 0.89 -12.12
C ASP A 26 10.75 1.34 -10.64
N LEU A 27 9.92 0.68 -9.82
CA LEU A 27 9.68 1.01 -8.41
C LEU A 27 9.04 2.39 -8.18
N ASP A 28 8.31 2.93 -9.17
CA ASP A 28 7.69 4.26 -9.13
C ASP A 28 6.16 4.22 -8.98
N CYS A 29 5.65 3.37 -8.08
CA CYS A 29 4.23 3.37 -7.74
C CYS A 29 3.87 4.60 -6.88
N ALA A 30 3.14 5.56 -7.45
CA ALA A 30 2.70 6.78 -6.76
C ALA A 30 1.86 6.51 -5.49
N VAL A 31 1.04 5.44 -5.50
CA VAL A 31 0.26 5.04 -4.31
C VAL A 31 1.20 4.56 -3.20
N TRP A 32 2.18 3.74 -3.55
CA TRP A 32 3.15 3.22 -2.60
C TRP A 32 3.99 4.35 -2.00
N LEU A 33 4.51 5.24 -2.85
CA LEU A 33 5.28 6.41 -2.42
C LEU A 33 4.47 7.33 -1.49
N ALA A 34 3.20 7.59 -1.82
CA ALA A 34 2.33 8.39 -0.96
C ALA A 34 2.13 7.75 0.43
N HIS A 35 2.02 6.42 0.51
CA HIS A 35 1.96 5.73 1.80
C HIS A 35 3.29 5.84 2.54
N LEU A 36 4.44 5.68 1.89
CA LEU A 36 5.73 5.82 2.57
C LEU A 36 5.97 7.22 3.15
N ILE A 37 5.57 8.27 2.42
CA ILE A 37 5.80 9.66 2.84
C ILE A 37 4.81 10.08 3.92
N TYR A 38 3.52 9.79 3.73
CA TYR A 38 2.45 10.39 4.56
C TYR A 38 1.84 9.43 5.59
N ASN A 39 2.30 8.17 5.69
CA ASN A 39 1.72 7.19 6.63
C ASN A 39 1.66 7.73 8.07
N SER A 40 2.74 8.33 8.57
CA SER A 40 2.78 8.87 9.93
C SER A 40 1.77 10.00 10.18
N GLU A 41 1.60 10.91 9.21
CA GLU A 41 0.75 12.09 9.35
C GLU A 41 -0.74 11.76 9.20
N GLU A 42 -1.05 10.77 8.37
CA GLU A 42 -2.40 10.40 7.98
C GLU A 42 -2.92 9.17 8.74
N CYS A 43 -2.09 8.51 9.55
CA CYS A 43 -2.43 7.27 10.27
C CYS A 43 -3.71 7.38 11.11
N ASN A 44 -3.90 8.53 11.78
CA ASN A 44 -5.03 8.78 12.69
C ASN A 44 -6.19 9.55 12.03
N LYS A 45 -6.10 9.88 10.73
CA LYS A 45 -7.13 10.63 10.01
C LYS A 45 -8.05 9.67 9.28
N VAL A 46 -9.16 9.30 9.89
CA VAL A 46 -10.10 8.29 9.35
C VAL A 46 -10.53 8.60 7.91
N ASP A 47 -10.63 9.88 7.56
CA ASP A 47 -11.03 10.35 6.22
C ASP A 47 -9.86 10.46 5.22
N SER A 48 -8.64 10.03 5.60
CA SER A 48 -7.49 10.07 4.70
C SER A 48 -7.74 9.20 3.47
N ILE A 49 -7.50 9.76 2.29
CA ILE A 49 -7.60 9.04 1.02
C ILE A 49 -6.72 7.78 1.00
N LEU A 50 -5.62 7.76 1.77
CA LEU A 50 -4.74 6.61 1.85
C LEU A 50 -5.42 5.40 2.52
N HIS A 51 -6.39 5.60 3.42
CA HIS A 51 -7.23 4.52 3.95
C HIS A 51 -8.08 3.85 2.86
N LEU A 52 -8.48 4.60 1.82
CA LEU A 52 -9.28 4.06 0.72
C LEU A 52 -8.43 3.24 -0.24
N LEU A 53 -7.16 3.63 -0.43
CA LEU A 53 -6.24 2.99 -1.36
C LEU A 53 -5.71 1.65 -0.82
N ILE A 54 -5.31 1.59 0.45
CA ILE A 54 -4.91 0.34 1.12
C ILE A 54 -5.84 0.13 2.34
N PRO A 55 -6.93 -0.64 2.19
CA PRO A 55 -7.90 -0.80 3.26
C PRO A 55 -7.39 -1.74 4.34
N LEU A 56 -7.88 -1.52 5.57
CA LEU A 56 -7.61 -2.39 6.71
C LEU A 56 -8.75 -3.38 6.91
N LYS A 57 -8.43 -4.67 7.03
CA LYS A 57 -9.36 -5.69 7.54
C LYS A 57 -9.31 -5.69 9.06
N ASN A 58 -10.49 -5.62 9.67
CA ASN A 58 -10.67 -5.53 11.13
C ASN A 58 -9.86 -4.40 11.80
N GLY A 59 -9.47 -3.37 11.04
CA GLY A 59 -8.65 -2.26 11.52
C GLY A 59 -7.17 -2.60 11.80
N ILE A 60 -6.70 -3.80 11.45
CA ILE A 60 -5.36 -4.28 11.85
C ILE A 60 -4.53 -4.74 10.64
N GLU A 61 -5.16 -5.41 9.67
CA GLU A 61 -4.43 -6.09 8.59
C GLU A 61 -4.57 -5.34 7.27
N ASN A 62 -3.45 -4.97 6.65
CA ASN A 62 -3.43 -4.35 5.32
C ASN A 62 -3.96 -5.33 4.27
N GLN A 63 -5.00 -4.92 3.56
CA GLN A 63 -5.54 -5.67 2.43
C GLN A 63 -4.88 -5.21 1.13
N GLN A 64 -5.13 -5.95 0.05
CA GLN A 64 -4.68 -5.60 -1.29
C GLN A 64 -5.09 -4.16 -1.66
N CYS A 65 -4.14 -3.42 -2.22
CA CYS A 65 -4.34 -2.08 -2.75
C CYS A 65 -5.50 -2.07 -3.77
N LYS A 66 -6.40 -1.08 -3.66
CA LYS A 66 -7.52 -0.91 -4.61
C LYS A 66 -7.09 -0.53 -6.02
N MET A 67 -5.87 -0.02 -6.18
CA MET A 67 -5.28 0.27 -7.48
C MET A 67 -4.47 -0.91 -8.03
N PHE A 68 -4.36 -2.03 -7.31
CA PHE A 68 -3.58 -3.17 -7.76
C PHE A 68 -4.07 -3.70 -9.11
N ARG A 69 -3.12 -3.92 -10.02
CA ARG A 69 -3.36 -4.54 -11.32
C ARG A 69 -2.27 -5.57 -11.54
N GLU A 70 -2.64 -6.85 -11.61
CA GLU A 70 -1.67 -7.92 -11.85
C GLU A 70 -0.93 -7.67 -13.17
N MET A 71 0.40 -7.82 -13.16
CA MET A 71 1.18 -7.88 -14.39
C MET A 71 0.77 -9.11 -15.22
N PRO A 72 0.54 -8.96 -16.53
CA PRO A 72 0.25 -10.11 -17.38
C PRO A 72 1.47 -11.05 -17.41
N HIS A 73 1.22 -12.35 -17.21
CA HIS A 73 2.19 -13.39 -17.49
C HIS A 73 2.19 -13.64 -19.01
N GLU A 74 3.27 -13.29 -19.70
CA GLU A 74 3.50 -13.66 -21.10
C GLU A 74 3.98 -15.12 -21.24
#